data_AF-A0A8J4Y437-F1
#
_entry.id   AF-A0A8J4Y437-F1
#
_cell.length_a   1.000
_cell.length_b   1.000
_cell.length_c   1.000
_cell.angle_alpha   90.00
_cell.angle_beta   90.00
_cell.angle_gamma   90.00
#
_symmetry.space_group_name_H-M   'P 1'
#
loop_
_entity.id
_entity.type
_entity.pdbx_description
1 polymer ?
#
loop_
_entity_poly.entity_id
_entity_poly.type
_entity_poly.pdbx_seq_one_letter_code
_entity_poly.pdbx_strand_id
1 'polypeptide(L)'
;MGGVDSVLAAQETRQSLRLEKAAAFSARKQEEAAASSSVAQLESSPSSSSNTSAVVSDEEYGAVGGASPAKRAKRATKNIVSPALAATLDRTKLTDRSATYVLTEAARCLGQNVEELNINRSSIRRQRLKHRAAMASKIREEFRSGTPLVVHWDGKLVMDLTTKEHVDRLPIIISGIGGAQLLAVAKLGSGTGESMAAAVVSALETWGVADQVVGVSFDTTASNTGRRNGACVLIEQKMGKDLLHFACRHHILELVVHAVFVRVLGCSSSPEHLLFKRFQTHGRASNREDFGTGIMVEEVGDCSRGRQG
;
A
#
# COMPACT_ATOMS: atom_id res chain seq x y z
N MET A 1 50.74 -9.77 -28.93
CA MET A 1 49.84 -10.23 -27.86
C MET A 1 48.94 -9.06 -27.49
N GLY A 2 47.68 -9.08 -27.91
CA GLY A 2 46.73 -7.99 -27.64
C GLY A 2 46.22 -8.06 -26.21
N GLY A 3 46.23 -6.94 -25.48
CA GLY A 3 45.78 -6.86 -24.09
C GLY A 3 44.27 -7.09 -23.98
N VAL A 4 43.86 -7.96 -23.06
CA VAL A 4 42.46 -8.24 -22.77
C VAL A 4 41.89 -7.09 -21.93
N ASP A 5 40.77 -6.51 -22.36
CA ASP A 5 40.04 -5.50 -21.61
C ASP A 5 39.41 -6.14 -20.35
N SER A 6 40.02 -5.85 -19.20
CA SER A 6 39.63 -6.39 -17.90
C SER A 6 38.20 -6.05 -17.47
N VAL A 7 37.61 -4.96 -17.99
CA VAL A 7 36.24 -4.55 -17.66
C VAL A 7 35.24 -5.39 -18.44
N LEU A 8 35.51 -5.61 -19.73
CA LEU A 8 34.69 -6.48 -20.58
C LEU A 8 34.71 -7.93 -20.07
N ALA A 9 35.91 -8.43 -19.73
CA ALA A 9 36.07 -9.78 -19.18
C ALA A 9 35.30 -9.98 -17.86
N ALA A 10 35.28 -8.96 -16.98
CA ALA A 10 34.53 -8.98 -15.72
C ALA A 10 33.00 -8.88 -15.92
N GLN A 11 32.55 -8.27 -17.02
CA GLN A 11 31.14 -8.18 -17.39
C GLN A 11 30.63 -9.51 -17.96
N GLU A 12 31.43 -10.16 -18.81
CA GLU A 12 31.14 -11.46 -19.39
C GLU A 12 31.09 -12.57 -18.33
N THR A 13 32.02 -12.56 -17.35
CA THR A 13 31.98 -13.51 -16.21
C THR A 13 30.76 -13.30 -15.31
N ARG A 14 30.32 -12.05 -15.09
CA ARG A 14 29.08 -11.80 -14.34
C ARG A 14 27.84 -12.23 -15.11
N GLN A 15 27.85 -12.11 -16.43
CA GLN A 15 26.75 -12.54 -17.28
C GLN A 15 26.66 -14.08 -17.35
N SER A 16 27.79 -14.78 -17.47
CA SER A 16 27.82 -16.25 -17.45
C SER A 16 27.33 -16.80 -16.11
N LEU A 17 27.78 -16.24 -14.98
CA LEU A 17 27.31 -16.62 -13.64
C LEU A 17 25.80 -16.38 -13.43
N ARG A 18 25.22 -15.36 -14.07
CA ARG A 18 23.76 -15.10 -14.02
C ARG A 18 22.97 -16.11 -14.85
N LEU A 19 23.47 -16.47 -16.03
CA LEU A 19 22.84 -17.47 -16.90
C LEU A 19 22.90 -18.87 -16.25
N GLU A 20 24.03 -19.21 -15.63
CA GLU A 20 24.20 -20.48 -14.91
C GLU A 20 23.26 -20.58 -13.70
N LYS A 21 23.13 -19.52 -12.90
CA LYS A 21 22.16 -19.48 -11.80
C LYS A 21 20.71 -19.55 -12.26
N ALA A 22 20.36 -18.91 -13.38
CA ALA A 22 19.02 -18.98 -13.95
C ALA A 22 18.71 -20.40 -14.49
N ALA A 23 19.68 -21.04 -15.14
CA ALA A 23 19.56 -22.42 -15.62
C ALA A 23 19.40 -23.41 -14.45
N ALA A 24 20.21 -23.27 -13.39
CA ALA A 24 20.10 -24.10 -12.18
C ALA A 24 18.75 -23.94 -11.48
N PHE A 25 18.21 -22.71 -11.42
CA PHE A 25 16.88 -22.45 -10.86
C PHE A 25 15.76 -23.08 -11.72
N SER A 26 15.86 -23.00 -13.04
CA SER A 26 14.91 -23.63 -13.97
C SER A 26 14.94 -25.16 -13.87
N ALA A 27 16.14 -25.76 -13.78
CA ALA A 27 16.30 -27.20 -13.64
C ALA A 27 15.68 -27.71 -12.33
N ARG A 28 15.94 -27.03 -11.20
CA ARG A 28 15.33 -27.37 -9.91
C ARG A 28 13.81 -27.28 -9.93
N LYS A 29 13.26 -26.27 -10.61
CA LYS A 29 11.81 -26.11 -10.77
C LYS A 29 11.19 -27.23 -11.63
N GLN A 30 11.88 -27.69 -12.67
CA GLN A 30 11.44 -28.83 -13.47
C GLN A 30 11.53 -30.15 -12.70
N GLU A 31 12.54 -30.31 -11.86
CA GLU A 31 12.72 -31.48 -11.00
C GLU A 31 11.63 -31.55 -9.90
N GLU A 32 11.31 -30.41 -9.26
CA GLU A 32 10.19 -30.30 -8.31
C GLU A 32 8.82 -30.52 -8.97
N ALA A 33 8.63 -30.07 -10.23
CA ALA A 33 7.41 -30.32 -11.00
C ALA A 33 7.27 -31.79 -11.43
N ALA A 34 8.37 -32.44 -11.81
CA ALA A 34 8.39 -33.87 -12.16
C ALA A 34 8.13 -34.75 -10.92
N ALA A 35 8.71 -34.40 -9.77
CA ALA A 35 8.45 -35.07 -8.49
C ALA A 35 7.00 -34.90 -8.01
N SER A 36 6.37 -33.77 -8.34
CA SER A 36 4.94 -33.53 -8.02
C SER A 36 3.99 -34.29 -8.96
N SER A 37 4.45 -34.70 -10.15
CA SER A 37 3.65 -35.44 -11.13
C SER A 37 3.57 -36.94 -10.85
N SER A 38 4.45 -37.52 -10.01
CA SER A 38 4.45 -38.96 -9.73
C SER A 38 3.45 -39.39 -8.64
N VAL A 39 2.73 -38.46 -8.02
CA VAL A 39 1.83 -38.73 -6.88
C VAL A 39 0.34 -38.77 -7.26
N ALA A 40 -0.02 -38.44 -8.50
CA ALA A 40 -1.42 -38.43 -8.95
C ALA A 40 -1.68 -39.44 -10.08
N GLN A 41 -2.04 -40.67 -9.72
CA GLN A 41 -2.76 -41.60 -10.60
C GLN A 41 -4.09 -42.00 -9.96
N LEU A 42 -5.08 -42.22 -10.84
CA LEU A 42 -6.48 -42.68 -10.65
C LEU A 42 -7.51 -41.55 -10.43
N GLU A 43 -8.58 -41.37 -11.23
CA GLU A 43 -9.08 -42.02 -12.44
C GLU A 43 -9.73 -40.98 -13.36
N SER A 44 -9.77 -41.29 -14.65
CA SER A 44 -10.47 -40.52 -15.68
C SER A 44 -11.85 -41.13 -15.92
N SER A 45 -12.90 -40.31 -16.08
CA SER A 45 -13.80 -40.43 -17.24
C SER A 45 -14.81 -39.25 -17.35
N PRO A 46 -15.32 -38.98 -18.57
CA PRO A 46 -15.86 -37.69 -18.98
C PRO A 46 -17.39 -37.68 -19.17
N SER A 47 -18.04 -36.53 -19.00
CA SER A 47 -19.29 -36.21 -19.73
C SER A 47 -19.63 -34.71 -19.67
N SER A 48 -20.47 -34.32 -20.62
CA SER A 48 -20.64 -33.01 -21.24
C SER A 48 -21.73 -32.12 -20.61
N SER A 49 -21.64 -30.82 -20.92
CA SER A 49 -22.70 -29.81 -21.11
C SER A 49 -23.22 -28.95 -19.94
N SER A 50 -22.82 -27.68 -20.03
CA SER A 50 -23.67 -26.47 -20.13
C SER A 50 -24.46 -25.94 -18.92
N ASN A 51 -24.04 -24.72 -18.53
CA ASN A 51 -24.78 -23.61 -17.92
C ASN A 51 -25.49 -23.85 -16.57
N THR A 52 -25.03 -23.14 -15.53
CA THR A 52 -25.74 -21.98 -14.94
C THR A 52 -24.96 -21.44 -13.73
N SER A 53 -25.10 -20.13 -13.51
CA SER A 53 -24.48 -19.30 -12.49
C SER A 53 -24.68 -19.81 -11.04
N ALA A 54 -23.60 -20.16 -10.35
CA ALA A 54 -23.64 -20.55 -8.95
C ALA A 54 -23.29 -19.38 -8.00
N VAL A 55 -24.31 -18.94 -7.30
CA VAL A 55 -24.28 -18.19 -6.03
C VAL A 55 -23.63 -19.07 -4.95
N VAL A 56 -22.54 -18.61 -4.36
CA VAL A 56 -21.91 -19.26 -3.19
C VAL A 56 -22.70 -18.94 -1.93
N SER A 57 -23.32 -19.98 -1.36
CA SER A 57 -23.87 -20.00 0.00
C SER A 57 -22.91 -20.81 0.87
N ASP A 58 -22.54 -20.28 2.02
CA ASP A 58 -21.64 -20.93 2.99
C ASP A 58 -22.49 -21.78 3.95
N GLU A 59 -22.14 -23.07 4.07
CA GLU A 59 -22.88 -24.08 4.83
C GLU A 59 -22.54 -24.00 6.33
N GLU A 60 -23.56 -23.83 7.19
CA GLU A 60 -23.43 -23.89 8.65
C GLU A 60 -23.97 -25.24 9.17
N TYR A 61 -23.17 -25.89 10.01
CA TYR A 61 -23.32 -27.24 10.56
C TYR A 61 -24.70 -27.47 11.23
N GLY A 62 -25.42 -28.50 10.78
CA GLY A 62 -26.76 -28.85 11.28
C GLY A 62 -26.74 -29.56 12.63
N ALA A 63 -27.43 -28.99 13.62
CA ALA A 63 -27.89 -29.71 14.81
C ALA A 63 -29.34 -30.19 14.58
N VAL A 64 -29.54 -31.50 14.70
CA VAL A 64 -30.85 -32.16 14.60
C VAL A 64 -31.66 -31.86 15.87
N GLY A 65 -32.82 -31.23 15.71
CA GLY A 65 -33.80 -31.05 16.78
C GLY A 65 -35.11 -30.51 16.21
N GLY A 66 -36.16 -31.33 16.23
CA GLY A 66 -37.48 -30.96 15.70
C GLY A 66 -38.08 -29.77 16.45
N ALA A 67 -38.59 -28.79 15.70
CA ALA A 67 -39.42 -27.71 16.22
C ALA A 67 -40.43 -27.24 15.17
N SER A 68 -41.65 -26.99 15.64
CA SER A 68 -42.81 -26.41 14.94
C SER A 68 -42.44 -25.17 14.10
N PRO A 69 -43.26 -24.75 13.09
CA PRO A 69 -42.87 -23.68 12.18
C PRO A 69 -42.68 -22.36 12.95
N ALA A 70 -41.42 -22.00 13.17
CA ALA A 70 -41.06 -20.70 13.72
C ALA A 70 -41.56 -19.62 12.75
N LYS A 71 -42.35 -18.68 13.27
CA LYS A 71 -42.74 -17.46 12.53
C LYS A 71 -41.46 -16.84 11.97
N ARG A 72 -41.36 -16.71 10.64
CA ARG A 72 -40.25 -16.00 9.98
C ARG A 72 -40.02 -14.66 10.68
N ALA A 73 -38.89 -14.51 11.35
CA ALA A 73 -38.53 -13.27 12.03
C ALA A 73 -38.63 -12.11 11.03
N LYS A 74 -39.42 -11.09 11.34
CA LYS A 74 -39.52 -9.89 10.51
C LYS A 74 -38.12 -9.28 10.45
N ARG A 75 -37.54 -9.23 9.26
CA ARG A 75 -36.20 -8.68 9.04
C ARG A 75 -36.23 -7.19 9.41
N ALA A 76 -35.39 -6.76 10.35
CA ALA A 76 -35.25 -5.35 10.72
C ALA A 76 -35.05 -4.47 9.48
N THR A 77 -35.88 -3.43 9.31
CA THR A 77 -35.95 -2.64 8.07
C THR A 77 -35.37 -1.23 8.21
N LYS A 78 -35.34 -0.66 9.42
CA LYS A 78 -34.97 0.75 9.63
C LYS A 78 -33.45 0.93 9.56
N ASN A 79 -32.97 1.56 8.49
CA ASN A 79 -31.57 1.93 8.37
C ASN A 79 -31.25 3.16 9.24
N ILE A 80 -30.38 2.98 10.23
CA ILE A 80 -29.95 4.06 11.14
C ILE A 80 -28.63 4.73 10.71
N VAL A 81 -27.90 4.13 9.76
CA VAL A 81 -26.57 4.62 9.37
C VAL A 81 -26.72 5.75 8.35
N SER A 82 -26.83 6.97 8.88
CA SER A 82 -26.81 8.20 8.08
C SER A 82 -25.39 8.52 7.58
N PRO A 83 -25.23 9.40 6.56
CA PRO A 83 -23.93 9.90 6.13
C PRO A 83 -23.11 10.51 7.29
N ALA A 84 -23.74 11.29 8.16
CA ALA A 84 -23.09 11.90 9.32
C ALA A 84 -22.60 10.84 10.33
N LEU A 85 -23.41 9.80 10.57
CA LEU A 85 -23.01 8.70 11.44
C LEU A 85 -21.85 7.92 10.81
N ALA A 86 -21.94 7.57 9.52
CA ALA A 86 -20.86 6.89 8.79
C ALA A 86 -19.54 7.69 8.83
N ALA A 87 -19.60 9.01 8.59
CA ALA A 87 -18.45 9.90 8.70
C ALA A 87 -17.86 9.95 10.11
N THR A 88 -18.71 9.88 11.14
CA THR A 88 -18.27 9.87 12.55
C THR A 88 -17.58 8.56 12.89
N LEU A 89 -18.15 7.42 12.48
CA LEU A 89 -17.54 6.10 12.67
C LEU A 89 -16.17 5.99 11.98
N ASP A 90 -16.01 6.60 10.79
CA ASP A 90 -14.74 6.67 10.08
C ASP A 90 -13.71 7.53 10.81
N ARG A 91 -14.10 8.74 11.26
CA ARG A 91 -13.22 9.68 11.99
C ARG A 91 -12.76 9.12 13.33
N THR A 92 -13.62 8.41 14.05
CA THR A 92 -13.29 7.77 15.33
C THR A 92 -12.59 6.41 15.16
N LYS A 93 -12.32 5.98 13.92
CA LYS A 93 -11.65 4.71 13.59
C LYS A 93 -12.34 3.48 14.18
N LEU A 94 -13.66 3.53 14.36
CA LEU A 94 -14.42 2.39 14.84
C LEU A 94 -14.51 1.30 13.77
N THR A 95 -14.23 0.06 14.19
CA THR A 95 -14.44 -1.12 13.34
C THR A 95 -15.94 -1.35 13.14
N ASP A 96 -16.35 -2.00 12.04
CA ASP A 96 -17.76 -2.33 11.80
C ASP A 96 -18.36 -3.19 12.94
N ARG A 97 -17.52 -4.01 13.58
CA ARG A 97 -17.93 -4.85 14.72
C ARG A 97 -18.14 -4.01 15.97
N SER A 98 -17.17 -3.16 16.32
CA SER A 98 -17.28 -2.23 17.45
C SER A 98 -18.47 -1.28 17.29
N ALA A 99 -18.69 -0.78 16.07
CA ALA A 99 -19.84 0.07 15.76
C ALA A 99 -21.17 -0.65 16.02
N THR A 100 -21.27 -1.95 15.69
CA THR A 100 -22.46 -2.76 16.01
C THR A 100 -22.75 -2.75 17.51
N TYR A 101 -21.74 -3.00 18.35
CA TYR A 101 -21.90 -3.04 19.81
C TYR A 101 -22.32 -1.67 20.36
N VAL A 102 -21.61 -0.60 19.98
CA VAL A 102 -21.88 0.76 20.47
C VAL A 102 -23.28 1.22 20.07
N LEU A 103 -23.69 0.99 18.81
CA LEU A 103 -25.01 1.40 18.33
C LEU A 103 -26.14 0.59 18.96
N THR A 104 -25.89 -0.70 19.24
CA THR A 104 -26.88 -1.56 19.91
C THR A 104 -27.14 -1.08 21.34
N GLU A 105 -26.08 -0.81 22.10
CA GLU A 105 -26.23 -0.31 23.47
C GLU A 105 -26.87 1.08 23.49
N ALA A 106 -26.42 1.98 22.62
CA ALA A 106 -27.00 3.31 22.50
C ALA A 106 -28.49 3.26 22.17
N ALA A 107 -28.91 2.38 21.26
CA ALA A 107 -30.33 2.19 20.94
C ALA A 107 -31.12 1.71 22.16
N ARG A 108 -30.58 0.76 22.94
CA ARG A 108 -31.23 0.27 24.16
C ARG A 108 -31.35 1.37 25.22
N CYS A 109 -30.30 2.15 25.46
CA CYS A 109 -30.32 3.27 26.41
C CYS A 109 -31.35 4.35 26.02
N LEU A 110 -31.58 4.54 24.72
CA LEU A 110 -32.57 5.49 24.19
C LEU A 110 -33.99 4.90 24.10
N GLY A 111 -34.23 3.71 24.65
CA GLY A 111 -35.54 3.05 24.65
C GLY A 111 -36.01 2.58 23.27
N GLN A 112 -35.10 2.45 22.30
CA GLN A 112 -35.43 1.96 20.96
C GLN A 112 -35.42 0.43 20.92
N ASN A 113 -36.38 -0.16 20.20
CA ASN A 113 -36.39 -1.60 19.97
C ASN A 113 -35.32 -2.00 18.94
N VAL A 114 -34.27 -2.69 19.41
CA VAL A 114 -33.13 -3.13 18.58
C VAL A 114 -33.58 -4.06 17.44
N GLU A 115 -34.63 -4.86 17.63
CA GLU A 115 -35.12 -5.80 16.62
C GLU A 115 -35.71 -5.10 15.38
N GLU A 116 -36.10 -3.83 15.51
CA GLU A 116 -36.62 -3.04 14.40
C GLU A 116 -35.51 -2.33 13.60
N LEU A 117 -34.32 -2.21 14.19
CA LEU A 117 -33.20 -1.45 13.66
C LEU A 117 -32.24 -2.35 12.87
N ASN A 118 -31.81 -1.89 11.70
CA ASN A 118 -30.86 -2.60 10.85
C ASN A 118 -29.42 -2.41 11.35
N ILE A 119 -29.13 -2.90 12.56
CA ILE A 119 -27.82 -2.84 13.21
C ILE A 119 -27.10 -4.19 13.02
N ASN A 120 -26.57 -4.40 11.82
CA ASN A 120 -25.65 -5.52 11.57
C ASN A 120 -24.36 -5.03 10.90
N ARG A 121 -23.28 -5.76 11.16
CA ARG A 121 -21.93 -5.46 10.63
C ARG A 121 -21.95 -5.22 9.12
N SER A 122 -22.62 -6.08 8.35
CA SER A 122 -22.65 -6.00 6.89
C SER A 122 -23.38 -4.77 6.37
N SER A 123 -24.45 -4.34 7.05
CA SER A 123 -25.21 -3.14 6.68
C SER A 123 -24.46 -1.87 7.06
N ILE A 124 -23.82 -1.83 8.24
CA ILE A 124 -22.91 -0.74 8.62
C ILE A 124 -21.78 -0.61 7.59
N ARG A 125 -21.12 -1.74 7.26
CA ARG A 125 -20.04 -1.77 6.25
C ARG A 125 -20.52 -1.24 4.90
N ARG A 126 -21.67 -1.73 4.41
CA ARG A 126 -22.24 -1.32 3.12
C ARG A 126 -22.55 0.18 3.10
N GLN A 127 -23.13 0.72 4.16
CA GLN A 127 -23.44 2.16 4.25
C GLN A 127 -22.18 3.01 4.34
N ARG A 128 -21.16 2.59 5.09
CA ARG A 128 -19.84 3.25 5.12
C ARG A 128 -19.18 3.26 3.74
N LEU A 129 -19.18 2.13 3.04
CA LEU A 129 -18.62 2.04 1.68
C LEU A 129 -19.37 2.96 0.71
N LYS A 130 -20.71 2.97 0.76
CA LYS A 130 -21.53 3.89 -0.05
C LYS A 130 -21.18 5.35 0.24
N HIS A 131 -21.05 5.71 1.52
CA HIS A 131 -20.68 7.06 1.93
C HIS A 131 -19.27 7.46 1.45
N ARG A 132 -18.27 6.58 1.60
CA ARG A 132 -16.90 6.83 1.10
C ARG A 132 -16.87 6.98 -0.42
N ALA A 133 -17.62 6.17 -1.16
CA ALA A 133 -17.72 6.28 -2.61
C ALA A 133 -18.33 7.64 -3.01
N ALA A 134 -19.41 8.06 -2.37
CA ALA A 134 -20.04 9.36 -2.62
C ALA A 134 -19.09 10.53 -2.28
N MET A 135 -18.37 10.44 -1.16
CA MET A 135 -17.36 11.44 -0.77
C MET A 135 -16.21 11.49 -1.78
N ALA A 136 -15.72 10.35 -2.24
CA ALA A 136 -14.66 10.30 -3.24
C ALA A 136 -15.11 10.92 -4.58
N SER A 137 -16.36 10.68 -5.01
CA SER A 137 -16.92 11.35 -6.19
C SER A 137 -17.00 12.87 -6.00
N LYS A 138 -17.50 13.31 -4.83
CA LYS A 138 -17.57 14.74 -4.52
C LYS A 138 -16.20 15.42 -4.53
N ILE A 139 -15.19 14.80 -3.92
CA ILE A 139 -13.80 15.31 -3.94
C ILE A 139 -13.29 15.45 -5.37
N ARG A 140 -13.57 14.46 -6.24
CA ARG A 140 -13.17 14.53 -7.65
C ARG A 140 -13.88 15.65 -8.41
N GLU A 141 -15.18 15.82 -8.20
CA GLU A 141 -15.98 16.87 -8.85
C GLU A 141 -15.59 18.29 -8.39
N GLU A 142 -15.24 18.43 -7.11
CA GLU A 142 -14.78 19.69 -6.53
C GLU A 142 -13.34 20.04 -6.94
N PHE A 143 -12.54 19.04 -7.30
CA PHE A 143 -11.17 19.25 -7.72
C PHE A 143 -11.11 19.96 -9.08
N ARG A 144 -10.66 21.21 -9.06
CA ARG A 144 -10.35 22.00 -10.25
C ARG A 144 -8.90 22.40 -10.21
N SER A 145 -8.11 21.90 -11.16
CA SER A 145 -6.78 22.43 -11.39
C SER A 145 -6.80 23.21 -12.70
N GLY A 146 -6.32 24.46 -12.63
CA GLY A 146 -5.99 25.31 -13.78
C GLY A 146 -4.52 25.70 -13.77
N THR A 147 -3.71 24.96 -13.01
CA THR A 147 -2.32 25.26 -12.71
C THR A 147 -1.45 24.05 -13.05
N PRO A 148 -0.18 24.25 -13.41
CA PRO A 148 0.76 23.15 -13.60
C PRO A 148 0.84 22.25 -12.37
N LEU A 149 0.82 20.94 -12.59
CA LEU A 149 0.84 19.91 -11.54
C LEU A 149 2.12 19.08 -11.61
N VAL A 150 2.57 18.60 -10.45
CA VAL A 150 3.58 17.56 -10.31
C VAL A 150 2.93 16.32 -9.74
N VAL A 151 3.12 15.17 -10.38
CA VAL A 151 2.67 13.88 -9.84
C VAL A 151 3.79 13.22 -9.03
N HIS A 152 3.43 12.69 -7.88
CA HIS A 152 4.30 12.02 -6.93
C HIS A 152 3.79 10.60 -6.72
N TRP A 153 4.70 9.64 -6.66
CA TRP A 153 4.38 8.28 -6.22
C TRP A 153 5.49 7.73 -5.35
N ASP A 154 5.11 6.82 -4.45
CA ASP A 154 6.04 6.10 -3.58
C ASP A 154 5.51 4.68 -3.37
N GLY A 155 6.35 3.66 -3.54
CA GLY A 155 5.96 2.26 -3.43
C GLY A 155 6.12 1.77 -1.99
N LYS A 156 5.16 0.97 -1.50
CA LYS A 156 5.29 0.32 -0.19
C LYS A 156 4.69 -1.08 -0.17
N LEU A 157 5.48 -2.05 0.25
CA LEU A 157 5.01 -3.40 0.54
C LEU A 157 4.18 -3.40 1.82
N VAL A 158 2.89 -3.68 1.70
CA VAL A 158 1.93 -3.76 2.82
C VAL A 158 1.25 -5.13 2.79
N MET A 159 1.00 -5.72 3.95
CA MET A 159 0.21 -6.96 4.03
C MET A 159 -1.20 -6.71 3.50
N ASP A 160 -1.70 -7.60 2.64
CA ASP A 160 -3.05 -7.45 2.11
C ASP A 160 -4.11 -7.64 3.20
N LEU A 161 -5.28 -7.05 2.98
CA LEU A 161 -6.39 -7.14 3.94
C LEU A 161 -7.13 -8.49 3.85
N THR A 162 -7.02 -9.15 2.69
CA THR A 162 -7.74 -10.40 2.38
C THR A 162 -6.81 -11.60 2.39
N THR A 163 -5.56 -11.44 1.92
CA THR A 163 -4.54 -12.49 1.90
C THR A 163 -3.43 -12.17 2.90
N LYS A 164 -2.71 -13.20 3.37
CA LYS A 164 -1.52 -13.01 4.22
C LYS A 164 -0.27 -12.62 3.42
N GLU A 165 -0.45 -12.19 2.18
CA GLU A 165 0.65 -11.86 1.27
C GLU A 165 0.99 -10.39 1.36
N HIS A 166 2.26 -10.06 1.14
CA HIS A 166 2.67 -8.67 0.95
C HIS A 166 2.36 -8.25 -0.48
N VAL A 167 1.68 -7.12 -0.62
CA VAL A 167 1.31 -6.52 -1.89
C VAL A 167 1.90 -5.13 -1.97
N ASP A 168 2.35 -4.75 -3.16
CA ASP A 168 2.88 -3.41 -3.38
C ASP A 168 1.70 -2.42 -3.51
N ARG A 169 1.72 -1.40 -2.65
CA ARG A 169 0.73 -0.33 -2.63
C ARG A 169 1.43 0.95 -3.07
N LEU A 170 0.86 1.57 -4.09
CA LEU A 170 1.39 2.78 -4.70
C LEU A 170 0.44 3.96 -4.46
N PRO A 171 0.61 4.75 -3.37
CA PRO A 171 0.03 6.07 -3.28
C PRO A 171 0.48 6.95 -4.45
N ILE A 172 -0.49 7.59 -5.10
CA ILE A 172 -0.29 8.53 -6.20
C ILE A 172 -0.91 9.85 -5.78
N ILE A 173 -0.09 10.88 -5.69
CA ILE A 173 -0.47 12.20 -5.20
C ILE A 173 -0.11 13.21 -6.28
N ILE A 174 -0.95 14.21 -6.51
CA ILE A 174 -0.57 15.39 -7.29
C ILE A 174 -0.38 16.57 -6.35
N SER A 175 0.56 17.44 -6.69
CA SER A 175 0.75 18.72 -6.02
C SER A 175 0.81 19.86 -7.03
N GLY A 176 0.37 21.03 -6.60
CA GLY A 176 0.38 22.25 -7.40
C GLY A 176 0.12 23.48 -6.53
N ILE A 177 -0.21 24.59 -7.17
CA ILE A 177 -0.60 25.81 -6.47
C ILE A 177 -1.97 25.55 -5.80
N GLY A 178 -2.02 25.62 -4.47
CA GLY A 178 -3.23 25.34 -3.69
C GLY A 178 -3.19 24.04 -2.88
N GLY A 179 -2.14 23.22 -3.01
CA GLY A 179 -1.89 22.08 -2.13
C GLY A 179 -1.67 20.76 -2.85
N ALA A 180 -1.90 19.66 -2.14
CA ALA A 180 -1.72 18.30 -2.64
C ALA A 180 -3.03 17.51 -2.55
N GLN A 181 -3.27 16.66 -3.54
CA GLN A 181 -4.44 15.80 -3.62
C GLN A 181 -4.03 14.35 -3.89
N LEU A 182 -4.53 13.42 -3.06
CA LEU A 182 -4.38 11.99 -3.28
C LEU A 182 -5.31 11.55 -4.41
N LEU A 183 -4.76 10.96 -5.46
CA LEU A 183 -5.52 10.44 -6.60
C LEU A 183 -5.96 9.00 -6.38
N ALA A 184 -5.01 8.17 -5.94
CA ALA A 184 -5.22 6.73 -5.78
C ALA A 184 -4.20 6.12 -4.82
N VAL A 185 -4.53 4.94 -4.30
CA VAL A 185 -3.57 4.03 -3.66
C VAL A 185 -3.68 2.69 -4.38
N ALA A 186 -2.94 2.54 -5.47
CA ALA A 186 -3.07 1.40 -6.36
C ALA A 186 -2.50 0.13 -5.72
N LYS A 187 -3.17 -1.01 -5.94
CA LYS A 187 -2.59 -2.35 -5.68
C LYS A 187 -1.82 -2.76 -6.92
N LEU A 188 -0.50 -2.93 -6.83
CA LEU A 188 0.28 -3.40 -7.96
C LEU A 188 0.46 -4.92 -7.89
N GLY A 189 0.41 -5.59 -9.05
CA GLY A 189 0.77 -7.00 -9.17
C GLY A 189 2.29 -7.23 -9.10
N SER A 190 3.08 -6.19 -9.37
CA SER A 190 4.54 -6.19 -9.25
C SER A 190 5.07 -4.77 -9.01
N GLY A 191 6.20 -4.64 -8.32
CA GLY A 191 6.91 -3.37 -8.13
C GLY A 191 7.77 -2.96 -9.34
N THR A 192 7.32 -3.27 -10.57
CA THR A 192 8.02 -2.91 -11.80
C THR A 192 7.68 -1.49 -12.24
N GLY A 193 8.60 -0.83 -12.94
CA GLY A 193 8.36 0.51 -13.48
C GLY A 193 7.14 0.57 -14.42
N GLU A 194 6.87 -0.49 -15.19
CA GLU A 194 5.69 -0.59 -16.06
C GLU A 194 4.38 -0.64 -15.25
N SER A 195 4.33 -1.45 -14.19
CA SER A 195 3.14 -1.54 -13.33
C SER A 195 2.87 -0.20 -12.62
N MET A 196 3.93 0.47 -12.17
CA MET A 196 3.82 1.81 -11.57
C MET A 196 3.35 2.85 -12.59
N ALA A 197 3.97 2.91 -13.76
CA ALA A 197 3.63 3.86 -14.81
C ALA A 197 2.18 3.71 -15.27
N ALA A 198 1.71 2.47 -15.49
CA ALA A 198 0.33 2.20 -15.85
C ALA A 198 -0.67 2.68 -14.78
N ALA A 199 -0.35 2.45 -13.49
CA ALA A 199 -1.19 2.90 -12.38
C ALA A 199 -1.22 4.44 -12.27
N VAL A 200 -0.07 5.10 -12.45
CA VAL A 200 0.03 6.58 -12.42
C VAL A 200 -0.78 7.19 -13.55
N VAL A 201 -0.56 6.74 -14.79
CA VAL A 201 -1.27 7.27 -15.97
C VAL A 201 -2.78 7.05 -15.85
N SER A 202 -3.21 5.85 -15.46
CA SER A 202 -4.63 5.55 -15.24
C SER A 202 -5.26 6.46 -14.17
N ALA A 203 -4.54 6.76 -13.09
CA ALA A 203 -5.01 7.68 -12.07
C ALA A 203 -5.14 9.11 -12.61
N LEU A 204 -4.17 9.59 -13.39
CA LEU A 204 -4.21 10.92 -14.01
C LEU A 204 -5.37 11.07 -15.00
N GLU A 205 -5.60 10.05 -15.83
CA GLU A 205 -6.72 9.99 -16.79
C GLU A 205 -8.07 9.95 -16.08
N THR A 206 -8.20 9.11 -15.04
CA THR A 206 -9.43 8.99 -14.24
C THR A 206 -9.85 10.32 -13.61
N TRP A 207 -8.86 11.16 -13.25
CA TRP A 207 -9.10 12.47 -12.68
C TRP A 207 -9.15 13.59 -13.73
N GLY A 208 -8.88 13.32 -15.01
CA GLY A 208 -8.90 14.31 -16.07
C GLY A 208 -7.83 15.40 -15.94
N VAL A 209 -6.70 15.09 -15.29
CA VAL A 209 -5.63 16.05 -14.97
C VAL A 209 -4.34 15.81 -15.75
N ALA A 210 -4.32 14.77 -16.60
CA ALA A 210 -3.14 14.35 -17.35
C ALA A 210 -2.47 15.52 -18.08
N ASP A 211 -3.22 16.36 -18.79
CA ASP A 211 -2.69 17.48 -19.57
C ASP A 211 -1.96 18.54 -18.72
N GLN A 212 -2.35 18.69 -17.46
CA GLN A 212 -1.81 19.71 -16.56
C GLN A 212 -0.53 19.29 -15.86
N VAL A 213 -0.19 18.00 -15.91
CA VAL A 213 1.05 17.49 -15.32
C VAL A 213 2.25 17.98 -16.12
N VAL A 214 3.14 18.72 -15.48
CA VAL A 214 4.39 19.23 -16.08
C VAL A 214 5.62 18.55 -15.52
N GLY A 215 5.47 17.74 -14.47
CA GLY A 215 6.57 17.05 -13.85
C GLY A 215 6.16 15.85 -13.01
N VAL A 216 7.16 15.05 -12.68
CA VAL A 216 7.06 13.81 -11.93
C VAL A 216 8.08 13.82 -10.81
N SER A 217 7.71 13.28 -9.66
CA SER A 217 8.57 13.18 -8.48
C SER A 217 8.57 11.74 -7.96
N PHE A 218 9.76 11.17 -7.82
CA PHE A 218 9.95 9.74 -7.53
C PHE A 218 11.21 9.48 -6.71
N ASP A 219 11.25 8.37 -5.99
CA ASP A 219 12.46 7.85 -5.34
C ASP A 219 13.46 7.32 -6.38
N THR A 220 14.77 7.34 -6.07
CA THR A 220 15.81 7.06 -7.06
C THR A 220 16.11 5.57 -7.24
N THR A 221 15.15 4.69 -6.94
CA THR A 221 15.30 3.25 -7.18
C THR A 221 15.33 2.94 -8.68
N ALA A 222 15.94 1.82 -9.05
CA ALA A 222 16.10 1.43 -10.46
C ALA A 222 14.76 1.20 -11.17
N SER A 223 13.72 0.78 -10.45
CA SER A 223 12.36 0.61 -10.97
C SER A 223 11.73 1.94 -11.39
N ASN A 224 12.13 3.05 -10.79
CA ASN A 224 11.65 4.39 -11.14
C ASN A 224 12.54 5.07 -12.18
N THR A 225 13.86 4.91 -12.07
CA THR A 225 14.86 5.68 -12.84
C THR A 225 15.50 4.94 -14.00
N GLY A 226 15.14 3.68 -14.21
CA GLY A 226 15.71 2.85 -15.29
C GLY A 226 15.57 3.49 -16.67
N ARG A 227 16.68 3.56 -17.43
CA ARG A 227 16.72 4.24 -18.73
C ARG A 227 15.66 3.78 -19.75
N ARG A 228 15.29 2.49 -19.72
CA ARG A 228 14.32 1.90 -20.66
C ARG A 228 12.99 1.55 -19.99
N ASN A 229 13.04 1.04 -18.76
CA ASN A 229 11.88 0.48 -18.06
C ASN A 229 11.60 1.18 -16.73
N GLY A 230 12.17 2.36 -16.51
CA GLY A 230 11.91 3.18 -15.33
C GLY A 230 10.52 3.79 -15.44
N ALA A 231 9.80 3.83 -14.31
CA ALA A 231 8.46 4.40 -14.25
C ALA A 231 8.40 5.82 -14.83
N CYS A 232 9.39 6.70 -14.56
CA CYS A 232 9.36 8.07 -15.06
C CYS A 232 9.40 8.14 -16.60
N VAL A 233 10.30 7.38 -17.22
CA VAL A 233 10.44 7.29 -18.68
C VAL A 233 9.17 6.73 -19.32
N LEU A 234 8.58 5.71 -18.69
CA LEU A 234 7.37 5.07 -19.20
C LEU A 234 6.13 5.98 -19.06
N ILE A 235 6.08 6.81 -18.02
CA ILE A 235 5.01 7.81 -17.85
C ILE A 235 5.09 8.87 -18.96
N GLU A 236 6.27 9.43 -19.23
CA GLU A 236 6.47 10.38 -20.34
C GLU A 236 6.02 9.79 -21.68
N GLN A 237 6.45 8.56 -21.98
CA GLN A 237 6.09 7.84 -23.20
C GLN A 237 4.58 7.61 -23.33
N LYS A 238 3.93 7.16 -22.26
CA LYS A 238 2.47 6.91 -22.24
C LYS A 238 1.66 8.19 -22.37
N MET A 239 2.15 9.30 -21.78
CA MET A 239 1.49 10.61 -21.87
C MET A 239 1.83 11.37 -23.16
N GLY A 240 2.84 10.95 -23.91
CA GLY A 240 3.26 11.59 -25.15
C GLY A 240 3.78 13.01 -24.97
N LYS A 241 4.37 13.33 -23.81
CA LYS A 241 4.93 14.65 -23.52
C LYS A 241 6.15 14.58 -22.60
N ASP A 242 7.01 15.58 -22.72
CA ASP A 242 8.18 15.76 -21.88
C ASP A 242 7.77 16.24 -20.48
N LEU A 243 8.35 15.64 -19.44
CA LEU A 243 8.05 15.94 -18.05
C LEU A 243 9.33 16.32 -17.28
N LEU A 244 9.21 17.27 -16.36
CA LEU A 244 10.30 17.58 -15.45
C LEU A 244 10.50 16.44 -14.45
N HIS A 245 11.71 15.89 -14.39
CA HIS A 245 12.07 14.80 -13.50
C HIS A 245 12.65 15.31 -12.17
N PHE A 246 11.90 15.11 -11.09
CA PHE A 246 12.31 15.47 -9.74
C PHE A 246 12.66 14.23 -8.92
N ALA A 247 13.97 13.96 -8.78
CA ALA A 247 14.44 12.95 -7.85
C ALA A 247 14.13 13.36 -6.40
N CYS A 248 13.57 12.43 -5.62
CA CYS A 248 13.18 12.68 -4.24
C CYS A 248 14.38 13.07 -3.37
N ARG A 249 14.35 14.30 -2.84
CA ARG A 249 15.43 14.84 -1.98
C ARG A 249 15.58 14.06 -0.68
N HIS A 250 14.49 13.55 -0.10
CA HIS A 250 14.56 12.72 1.11
C HIS A 250 15.38 11.46 0.85
N HIS A 251 15.15 10.79 -0.28
CA HIS A 251 15.89 9.58 -0.62
C HIS A 251 17.36 9.88 -0.94
N ILE A 252 17.65 11.00 -1.62
CA ILE A 252 19.04 11.45 -1.82
C ILE A 252 19.76 11.67 -0.49
N LEU A 253 19.11 12.35 0.46
CA LEU A 253 19.68 12.61 1.78
C LEU A 253 19.86 11.31 2.59
N GLU A 254 18.89 10.39 2.51
CA GLU A 254 18.98 9.06 3.11
C GLU A 254 20.21 8.30 2.61
N LEU A 255 20.49 8.33 1.30
CA LEU A 255 21.68 7.69 0.72
C LEU A 255 22.98 8.30 1.24
N VAL A 256 23.04 9.63 1.38
CA VAL A 256 24.22 10.34 1.94
C VAL A 256 24.41 9.94 3.40
N VAL A 257 23.35 9.99 4.21
CA VAL A 257 23.39 9.58 5.62
C VAL A 257 23.81 8.12 5.74
N HIS A 258 23.24 7.23 4.94
CA HIS A 258 23.60 5.82 4.90
C HIS A 258 25.10 5.63 4.59
N ALA A 259 25.67 6.36 3.63
CA ALA A 259 27.09 6.28 3.31
C ALA A 259 27.98 6.69 4.51
N VAL A 260 27.60 7.76 5.22
CA VAL A 260 28.31 8.19 6.45
C VAL A 260 28.20 7.12 7.54
N PHE A 261 27.00 6.58 7.75
CA PHE A 261 26.77 5.51 8.72
C PHE A 261 27.62 4.27 8.42
N VAL A 262 27.63 3.80 7.17
CA VAL A 262 28.46 2.67 6.74
C VAL A 262 29.94 2.96 6.95
N ARG A 263 30.39 4.20 6.72
CA ARG A 263 31.79 4.58 6.91
C ARG A 263 32.21 4.57 8.37
N VAL A 264 31.35 5.06 9.27
CA VAL A 264 31.64 5.22 10.70
C VAL A 264 31.40 3.93 11.49
N LEU A 265 30.33 3.21 11.19
CA LEU A 265 29.88 2.03 11.95
C LEU A 265 30.11 0.70 11.22
N GLY A 266 30.56 0.72 9.97
CA GLY A 266 30.71 -0.45 9.11
C GLY A 266 29.45 -0.81 8.33
N CYS A 267 29.59 -1.75 7.38
CA CYS A 267 28.45 -2.22 6.58
C CYS A 267 27.44 -2.96 7.46
N SER A 268 26.20 -2.47 7.49
CA SER A 268 25.09 -3.23 8.06
C SER A 268 24.28 -3.91 6.96
N SER A 269 24.25 -5.24 6.99
CA SER A 269 23.38 -6.02 6.14
C SER A 269 21.98 -6.04 6.76
N SER A 270 21.01 -5.34 6.15
CA SER A 270 19.55 -5.56 6.31
C SER A 270 18.80 -4.77 7.42
N PRO A 271 17.46 -4.57 7.30
CA PRO A 271 16.58 -3.82 8.21
C PRO A 271 16.45 -4.41 9.63
N GLU A 272 17.10 -5.54 9.85
CA GLU A 272 17.20 -6.23 11.14
C GLU A 272 18.55 -5.98 11.80
N HIS A 273 19.04 -4.74 11.78
CA HIS A 273 20.25 -4.40 12.52
C HIS A 273 20.05 -4.88 13.96
N LEU A 274 20.97 -5.72 14.48
CA LEU A 274 20.85 -6.29 15.82
C LEU A 274 20.68 -5.20 16.89
N LEU A 275 21.26 -4.02 16.65
CA LEU A 275 20.99 -2.81 17.44
C LEU A 275 19.50 -2.41 17.47
N PHE A 276 18.81 -2.36 16.33
CA PHE A 276 17.37 -2.03 16.27
C PHE A 276 16.51 -3.13 16.89
N LYS A 277 16.85 -4.41 16.71
CA LYS A 277 16.17 -5.51 17.42
C LYS A 277 16.40 -5.42 18.93
N ARG A 278 17.65 -5.23 19.38
CA ARG A 278 18.00 -5.03 20.79
C ARG A 278 17.28 -3.81 21.37
N PHE A 279 17.21 -2.72 20.62
CA PHE A 279 16.50 -1.50 21.01
C PHE A 279 14.98 -1.70 21.06
N GLN A 280 14.37 -2.43 20.12
CA GLN A 280 12.94 -2.77 20.19
C GLN A 280 12.62 -3.65 21.40
N THR A 281 13.50 -4.60 21.74
CA THR A 281 13.37 -5.47 22.91
C THR A 281 13.59 -4.72 24.21
N HIS A 282 14.66 -3.90 24.31
CA HIS A 282 14.96 -3.10 25.50
C HIS A 282 14.02 -1.92 25.67
N GLY A 283 13.66 -1.21 24.61
CA GLY A 283 12.79 -0.04 24.67
C GLY A 283 11.36 -0.33 25.13
N ARG A 284 10.93 -1.60 25.11
CA ARG A 284 9.69 -2.04 25.79
C ARG A 284 9.85 -2.24 27.30
N ALA A 285 11.08 -2.46 27.76
CA ALA A 285 11.45 -2.66 29.16
C ALA A 285 12.08 -1.42 29.82
N SER A 286 12.53 -0.43 29.04
CA SER A 286 13.17 0.78 29.57
C SER A 286 12.15 1.79 30.08
N ASN A 287 12.43 2.37 31.25
CA ASN A 287 11.58 3.38 31.85
C ASN A 287 11.74 4.71 31.08
N ARG A 288 10.63 5.32 30.66
CA ARG A 288 10.68 6.54 29.82
C ARG A 288 11.24 7.77 30.55
N GLU A 289 11.29 7.71 31.87
CA GLU A 289 11.86 8.77 32.71
C GLU A 289 13.39 8.77 32.71
N ASP A 290 14.03 7.69 32.25
CA ASP A 290 15.50 7.57 32.21
C ASP A 290 16.13 8.27 30.98
N PHE A 291 15.32 8.81 30.05
CA PHE A 291 15.80 9.43 28.82
C PHE A 291 15.36 10.89 28.72
N GLY A 292 16.33 11.80 28.69
CA GLY A 292 16.11 13.22 28.40
C GLY A 292 16.01 13.50 26.90
N THR A 293 15.33 14.59 26.51
CA THR A 293 15.34 15.09 25.14
C THR A 293 16.74 15.58 24.79
N GLY A 294 17.40 14.92 23.83
CA GLY A 294 18.78 15.20 23.40
C GLY A 294 19.01 16.54 22.69
N ILE A 295 18.06 17.48 22.79
CA ILE A 295 18.21 18.86 22.34
C ILE A 295 18.19 19.70 23.60
N MET A 296 19.34 19.86 24.24
CA MET A 296 19.56 20.98 25.14
C MET A 296 19.99 22.14 24.26
N VAL A 297 19.08 23.10 24.06
CA VAL A 297 19.43 24.37 23.45
C VAL A 297 20.29 25.09 24.50
N GLU A 298 21.61 25.00 24.36
CA GLU A 298 22.46 25.99 25.02
C GLU A 298 22.15 27.35 24.38
N GLU A 299 21.64 28.27 25.18
CA GLU A 299 21.39 29.64 24.78
C GLU A 299 22.66 30.21 24.15
N VAL A 300 22.60 30.56 22.87
CA VAL A 300 23.66 31.29 22.19
C VAL A 300 23.74 32.65 22.88
N GLY A 301 24.73 32.82 23.74
CA GLY A 301 25.00 34.06 24.44
C GLY A 301 25.11 35.22 23.46
N ASP A 302 24.23 36.19 23.66
CA ASP A 302 24.13 37.45 22.93
C ASP A 302 25.47 38.20 23.00
N CYS A 303 26.26 38.13 21.92
CA CYS A 303 27.52 38.84 21.79
C CYS A 303 27.25 40.27 21.30
N SER A 304 26.57 41.05 22.13
CA SER A 304 26.29 42.47 21.90
C SER A 304 26.72 43.31 23.10
N ARG A 305 28.02 43.26 23.45
CA ARG A 305 28.64 44.32 24.26
C ARG A 305 30.00 44.69 23.69
N GLY A 306 30.02 45.86 23.05
CA GLY A 306 31.23 46.53 22.66
C GLY A 306 32.10 46.91 23.87
N ARG A 307 33.39 47.03 23.61
CA ARG A 307 34.29 47.86 24.42
C ARG A 307 35.11 48.72 23.47
N GLN A 308 34.80 50.00 23.52
CA GLN A 308 35.75 51.08 23.28
C GLN A 308 36.87 50.99 24.33
N GLY A 309 38.09 51.37 23.92
CA GLY A 309 39.29 51.40 24.75
C GLY A 309 40.49 51.00 23.93
#